data_AF-A0A0F9BXI7-F1
#
_entry.id   AF-A0A0F9BXI7-F1
#
_cell.length_a   1.000
_cell.length_b   1.000
_cell.length_c   1.000
_cell.angle_alpha   90.00
_cell.angle_beta   90.00
_cell.angle_gamma   90.00
#
_symmetry.space_group_name_H-M   'P 1'
#
loop_
_entity.id
_entity.type
_entity.pdbx_description
1 polymer ?
#
loop_
_entity_poly.entity_id
_entity_poly.type
_entity_poly.pdbx_seq_one_letter_code
_entity_poly.pdbx_strand_id
1 'polypeptide(L)'
;VNAGTAGGVLIPDLHKLFFNDIGGEHIFGDGNSMVLTTAGDVFLKTGGVDYRFRSVFFLIPSSTPIRFRDSGLNINSSVDGQLDINADVELELAAPRIQLEGKVNLGAEGDLTISAGGAVAVTKTYHSIIVNGGGGSGNDQLDTATGGSEGDLLVLKANTTGGSDTVTVADGTGADTFILAGGANFVMDHVDDRLTLLHNGTEWVELSRSTNS
;
A
#
# COMPACT_ATOMS: atom_id res chain seq x y z
N VAL A 1 -33.95 29.84 -36.40
CA VAL A 1 -33.91 29.37 -34.99
C VAL A 1 -35.32 29.49 -34.46
N ASN A 2 -36.00 28.37 -34.24
CA ASN A 2 -37.37 28.37 -33.70
C ASN A 2 -37.25 28.37 -32.18
N ALA A 3 -37.55 29.50 -31.54
CA ALA A 3 -37.45 29.69 -30.10
C ALA A 3 -38.62 28.97 -29.40
N GLY A 4 -38.47 27.66 -29.19
CA GLY A 4 -39.32 26.88 -28.30
C GLY A 4 -38.91 27.11 -26.85
N THR A 5 -39.90 27.35 -25.99
CA THR A 5 -39.87 27.90 -24.62
C THR A 5 -39.17 27.06 -23.53
N ALA A 6 -38.08 26.37 -23.85
CA ALA A 6 -37.26 25.69 -22.85
C ALA A 6 -35.78 25.64 -23.26
N GLY A 7 -35.12 26.82 -23.36
CA GLY A 7 -33.67 27.03 -23.22
C GLY A 7 -32.67 26.20 -24.04
N GLY A 8 -33.10 25.29 -24.90
CA GLY A 8 -32.24 24.35 -25.64
C GLY A 8 -32.17 24.70 -27.12
N VAL A 9 -31.02 24.39 -27.73
CA VAL A 9 -30.84 24.42 -29.18
C VAL A 9 -31.06 23.00 -29.70
N LEU A 10 -32.23 22.75 -30.29
CA LEU A 10 -32.52 21.49 -31.00
C LEU A 10 -31.81 21.53 -32.36
N ILE A 11 -30.87 20.61 -32.57
CA ILE A 11 -30.18 20.43 -33.85
C ILE A 11 -30.72 19.17 -34.48
N PRO A 12 -31.26 19.25 -35.71
CA PRO A 12 -31.72 18.07 -36.44
C PRO A 12 -30.61 17.01 -36.52
N ASP A 13 -31.00 15.75 -36.46
CA ASP A 13 -30.22 14.52 -36.46
C ASP A 13 -29.20 14.36 -37.62
N LEU A 14 -29.27 15.22 -38.64
CA LEU A 14 -28.32 15.26 -39.76
C LEU A 14 -27.38 16.48 -39.75
N HIS A 15 -27.54 17.41 -38.81
CA HIS A 15 -26.78 18.65 -38.76
C HIS A 15 -25.76 18.63 -37.61
N LYS A 16 -24.53 19.06 -37.88
CA LYS A 16 -23.47 19.20 -36.87
C LYS A 16 -23.57 20.60 -36.22
N LEU A 17 -23.33 20.69 -34.91
CA LEU A 17 -23.14 21.97 -34.23
C LEU A 17 -21.74 22.50 -34.54
N PHE A 18 -21.64 23.65 -35.19
CA PHE A 18 -20.38 24.35 -35.38
C PHE A 18 -20.37 25.60 -34.48
N PHE A 19 -19.46 25.65 -33.52
CA PHE A 19 -19.14 26.89 -32.82
C PHE A 19 -18.20 27.69 -33.72
N ASN A 20 -18.72 28.73 -34.38
CA ASN A 20 -17.91 29.61 -35.20
C ASN A 20 -17.18 30.61 -34.30
N ASP A 21 -16.24 30.11 -33.50
CA ASP A 21 -15.31 30.93 -32.72
C ASP A 21 -14.09 31.25 -33.59
N ILE A 22 -13.59 32.48 -33.49
CA ILE A 22 -12.45 33.00 -34.25
C ILE A 22 -11.13 32.36 -33.73
N GLY A 23 -11.18 31.61 -32.62
CA GLY A 23 -10.06 30.96 -31.94
C GLY A 23 -9.70 29.52 -32.36
N GLY A 24 -10.56 28.79 -33.08
CA GLY A 24 -10.27 27.44 -33.55
C GLY A 24 -10.59 26.29 -32.57
N GLU A 25 -11.43 26.53 -31.56
CA GLU A 25 -11.93 25.52 -30.62
C GLU A 25 -13.17 24.79 -31.15
N HIS A 26 -13.02 23.52 -31.53
CA HIS A 26 -14.13 22.68 -31.98
C HIS A 26 -14.47 21.62 -30.94
N ILE A 27 -15.74 21.59 -30.50
CA ILE A 27 -16.33 20.45 -29.80
C ILE A 27 -17.13 19.66 -30.83
N PHE A 28 -16.67 18.48 -31.25
CA PHE A 28 -17.46 17.58 -32.09
C PHE A 28 -17.58 16.20 -31.45
N GLY A 29 -18.78 15.63 -31.52
CA GLY A 29 -19.00 14.22 -31.21
C GLY A 29 -18.88 13.36 -32.48
N ASP A 30 -18.24 12.20 -32.38
CA ASP A 30 -18.12 11.23 -33.48
C ASP A 30 -19.10 10.04 -33.35
N GLY A 31 -19.98 10.09 -32.35
CA GLY A 31 -20.95 9.02 -32.03
C GLY A 31 -20.44 8.02 -30.98
N ASN A 32 -19.13 8.01 -30.69
CA ASN A 32 -18.52 7.16 -29.66
C ASN A 32 -17.79 7.98 -28.59
N SER A 33 -17.39 9.21 -28.89
CA SER A 33 -16.64 10.11 -28.01
C SER A 33 -16.89 11.58 -28.38
N MET A 34 -16.67 12.47 -27.42
CA MET A 34 -16.58 13.91 -27.64
C MET A 34 -15.11 14.26 -27.81
N VAL A 35 -14.72 14.72 -29.01
CA VAL A 35 -13.34 15.08 -29.33
C VAL A 35 -13.20 16.59 -29.24
N LEU A 36 -12.30 17.05 -28.38
CA LEU A 36 -11.95 18.45 -28.17
C LEU A 36 -10.60 18.70 -28.83
N THR A 37 -10.60 19.00 -30.13
CA THR A 37 -9.37 19.34 -30.84
C THR A 37 -9.13 20.83 -30.76
N THR A 38 -8.10 21.23 -30.01
CA THR A 38 -7.50 22.56 -30.17
C THR A 38 -5.99 22.38 -30.28
N ALA A 39 -5.32 23.38 -30.85
CA ALA A 39 -3.87 23.51 -30.72
C ALA A 39 -3.43 23.91 -29.29
N GLY A 40 -4.36 23.97 -28.32
CA GLY A 40 -4.17 24.37 -26.92
C GLY A 40 -4.71 23.36 -25.90
N ASP A 41 -4.67 23.75 -24.62
CA ASP A 41 -5.08 22.93 -23.48
C ASP A 41 -6.58 22.59 -23.54
N VAL A 42 -6.94 21.31 -23.39
CA VAL A 42 -8.33 20.91 -23.14
C VAL A 42 -8.61 21.05 -21.64
N PHE A 43 -9.49 21.98 -21.28
CA PHE A 43 -9.92 22.20 -19.91
C PHE A 43 -11.28 21.54 -19.64
N LEU A 44 -11.31 20.52 -18.78
CA LEU A 44 -12.56 20.05 -18.20
C LEU A 44 -12.73 20.72 -16.84
N LYS A 45 -13.65 21.70 -16.75
CA LYS A 45 -13.95 22.41 -15.52
C LYS A 45 -15.14 21.75 -14.82
N THR A 46 -14.91 21.17 -13.65
CA THR A 46 -15.99 20.67 -12.79
C THR A 46 -15.76 21.15 -11.37
N GLY A 47 -16.70 21.88 -10.77
CA GLY A 47 -16.70 22.17 -9.33
C GLY A 47 -15.41 22.80 -8.77
N GLY A 48 -14.69 23.63 -9.55
CA GLY A 48 -13.48 24.31 -9.09
C GLY A 48 -12.16 23.56 -9.32
N VAL A 49 -12.19 22.38 -9.94
CA VAL A 49 -10.99 21.64 -10.37
C VAL A 49 -10.86 21.74 -11.89
N ASP A 50 -9.68 22.17 -12.34
CA ASP A 50 -9.32 22.24 -13.75
C ASP A 50 -8.47 21.02 -14.11
N TYR A 51 -9.07 20.01 -14.77
CA TYR A 51 -8.30 18.94 -15.38
C TYR A 51 -7.71 19.43 -16.70
N ARG A 52 -6.38 19.42 -16.81
CA ARG A 52 -5.66 19.87 -17.99
C ARG A 52 -5.02 18.69 -18.70
N PHE A 53 -5.45 18.43 -19.92
CA PHE A 53 -4.81 17.48 -20.81
C PHE A 53 -3.84 18.24 -21.72
N ARG A 54 -2.56 18.25 -21.36
CA ARG A 54 -1.48 18.81 -22.21
C ARG A 54 -0.86 17.70 -23.04
N SER A 55 -0.24 18.08 -24.16
CA SER A 55 0.30 17.17 -25.20
C SER A 55 1.28 16.08 -24.73
N VAL A 56 1.75 16.12 -23.48
CA VAL A 56 2.63 15.09 -22.86
C VAL A 56 2.40 14.85 -21.36
N PHE A 57 1.55 15.63 -20.68
CA PHE A 57 1.38 15.54 -19.22
C PHE A 57 -0.09 15.68 -18.83
N PHE A 58 -0.51 14.85 -17.87
CA PHE A 58 -1.77 15.00 -17.14
C PHE A 58 -1.46 15.63 -15.78
N LEU A 59 -1.85 16.89 -15.58
CA LEU A 59 -1.69 17.60 -14.31
C LEU A 59 -3.01 17.63 -13.56
N ILE A 60 -2.98 17.21 -12.29
CA ILE A 60 -4.09 17.35 -11.36
C ILE A 60 -3.68 18.40 -10.33
N PRO A 61 -4.11 19.66 -10.50
CA PRO A 61 -3.75 20.72 -9.55
C PRO A 61 -4.60 20.54 -8.30
N SER A 62 -3.96 20.40 -7.12
CA SER A 62 -4.52 20.12 -5.77
C SER A 62 -4.43 18.65 -5.32
N SER A 63 -4.85 18.39 -4.07
CA SER A 63 -4.96 17.06 -3.47
C SER A 63 -6.11 16.20 -4.03
N THR A 64 -6.66 16.57 -5.19
CA THR A 64 -7.75 15.82 -5.82
C THR A 64 -7.22 14.50 -6.36
N PRO A 65 -7.78 13.35 -5.94
CA PRO A 65 -7.32 12.04 -6.39
C PRO A 65 -7.75 11.69 -7.83
N ILE A 66 -6.95 10.88 -8.52
CA ILE A 66 -7.48 9.96 -9.54
C ILE A 66 -8.10 8.79 -8.80
N ARG A 67 -9.42 8.60 -8.90
CA ARG A 67 -10.12 7.48 -8.26
C ARG A 67 -10.44 6.38 -9.27
N PHE A 68 -10.39 5.15 -8.82
CA PHE A 68 -10.82 3.99 -9.57
C PHE A 68 -11.92 3.29 -8.75
N ARG A 69 -13.09 3.05 -9.35
CA ARG A 69 -14.24 2.32 -8.76
C ARG A 69 -14.90 3.01 -7.55
N ASP A 70 -14.16 3.36 -6.50
CA ASP A 70 -14.62 3.96 -5.25
C ASP A 70 -13.62 5.00 -4.69
N SER A 71 -13.75 5.36 -3.41
CA SER A 71 -12.89 6.36 -2.76
C SER A 71 -11.63 5.79 -2.09
N GLY A 72 -11.57 4.48 -1.83
CA GLY A 72 -10.42 3.81 -1.21
C GLY A 72 -9.30 3.56 -2.22
N LEU A 73 -9.67 3.25 -3.46
CA LEU A 73 -8.72 2.96 -4.54
C LEU A 73 -8.38 4.22 -5.36
N ASN A 74 -7.21 4.81 -5.12
CA ASN A 74 -6.83 6.09 -5.74
C ASN A 74 -5.32 6.38 -5.80
N ILE A 75 -4.94 7.31 -6.68
CA ILE A 75 -3.61 7.94 -6.74
C ILE A 75 -3.77 9.43 -6.48
N ASN A 76 -3.04 9.99 -5.51
CA ASN A 76 -3.11 11.41 -5.17
C ASN A 76 -1.80 11.95 -4.58
N SER A 77 -1.83 13.22 -4.21
CA SER A 77 -0.79 13.88 -3.44
C SER A 77 -1.50 14.63 -2.32
N SER A 78 -1.63 14.00 -1.15
CA SER A 78 -2.40 14.56 -0.02
C SER A 78 -1.68 15.74 0.65
N VAL A 79 -0.35 15.78 0.57
CA VAL A 79 0.51 16.89 1.00
C VAL A 79 1.63 17.11 -0.02
N ASP A 80 2.22 18.31 0.00
CA ASP A 80 3.32 18.68 -0.91
C ASP A 80 4.53 17.74 -0.76
N GLY A 81 5.08 17.29 -1.89
CA GLY A 81 6.22 16.37 -1.95
C GLY A 81 5.89 14.89 -1.74
N GLN A 82 4.62 14.51 -1.57
CA GLN A 82 4.20 13.11 -1.44
C GLN A 82 3.42 12.63 -2.67
N LEU A 83 3.69 11.41 -3.12
CA LEU A 83 2.81 10.65 -3.99
C LEU A 83 2.18 9.53 -3.17
N ASP A 84 0.86 9.55 -3.07
CA ASP A 84 0.06 8.56 -2.39
C ASP A 84 -0.52 7.58 -3.42
N ILE A 85 -0.44 6.29 -3.10
CA ILE A 85 -1.04 5.20 -3.87
C ILE A 85 -1.81 4.35 -2.87
N ASN A 86 -3.13 4.48 -2.88
CA ASN A 86 -4.03 3.81 -1.96
C ASN A 86 -4.73 2.65 -2.67
N ALA A 87 -4.62 1.45 -2.11
CA ALA A 87 -5.28 0.24 -2.58
C ALA A 87 -5.90 -0.50 -1.40
N ASP A 88 -7.06 -1.12 -1.61
CA ASP A 88 -7.81 -1.79 -0.53
C ASP A 88 -7.17 -3.13 -0.11
N VAL A 89 -6.54 -3.82 -1.07
CA VAL A 89 -5.99 -5.17 -0.86
C VAL A 89 -4.52 -5.23 -1.27
N GLU A 90 -4.21 -4.85 -2.51
CA GLU A 90 -2.88 -5.06 -3.07
C GLU A 90 -2.47 -3.91 -4.00
N LEU A 91 -1.19 -3.56 -3.94
CA LEU A 91 -0.50 -2.78 -4.96
C LEU A 91 0.45 -3.72 -5.74
N GLU A 92 0.03 -4.14 -6.93
CA GLU A 92 0.85 -4.99 -7.80
C GLU A 92 1.81 -4.16 -8.66
N LEU A 93 3.10 -4.54 -8.67
CA LEU A 93 4.15 -3.93 -9.49
C LEU A 93 4.81 -4.99 -10.39
N ALA A 94 4.17 -5.27 -11.52
CA ALA A 94 4.64 -6.25 -12.51
C ALA A 94 5.79 -5.70 -13.37
N ALA A 95 6.94 -5.43 -12.75
CA ALA A 95 8.15 -4.95 -13.43
C ALA A 95 9.36 -5.85 -13.08
N PRO A 96 10.27 -6.14 -14.03
CA PRO A 96 11.47 -6.94 -13.75
C PRO A 96 12.44 -6.30 -12.73
N ARG A 97 12.35 -4.98 -12.52
CA ARG A 97 13.15 -4.25 -11.54
C ARG A 97 12.32 -3.16 -10.92
N ILE A 98 12.42 -3.05 -9.60
CA ILE A 98 11.92 -1.92 -8.81
C ILE A 98 13.15 -1.32 -8.14
N GLN A 99 13.33 0.00 -8.25
CA GLN A 99 14.45 0.72 -7.68
C GLN A 99 13.93 1.83 -6.78
N LEU A 100 14.51 1.94 -5.59
CA LEU A 100 14.16 2.94 -4.59
C LEU A 100 15.43 3.67 -4.18
N GLU A 101 15.50 4.97 -4.47
CA GLU A 101 16.63 5.82 -4.08
C GLU A 101 16.58 6.22 -2.60
N GLY A 102 15.37 6.21 -2.03
CA GLY A 102 15.11 6.48 -0.62
C GLY A 102 15.17 5.22 0.26
N LYS A 103 14.93 5.43 1.56
CA LYS A 103 14.77 4.32 2.51
C LYS A 103 13.40 3.67 2.34
N VAL A 104 13.33 2.36 2.57
CA VAL A 104 12.07 1.65 2.78
C VAL A 104 11.67 1.78 4.24
N ASN A 105 10.52 2.36 4.52
CA ASN A 105 9.93 2.42 5.85
C ASN A 105 8.82 1.37 5.95
N LEU A 106 8.94 0.45 6.91
CA LEU A 106 7.98 -0.64 7.14
C LEU A 106 6.85 -0.23 8.11
N GLY A 107 6.81 1.04 8.52
CA GLY A 107 5.95 1.54 9.58
C GLY A 107 6.55 1.31 10.97
N ALA A 108 5.83 1.80 11.99
CA ALA A 108 6.15 1.49 13.38
C ALA A 108 5.75 0.05 13.73
N GLU A 109 6.50 -0.56 14.66
CA GLU A 109 6.19 -1.90 15.16
C GLU A 109 4.73 -2.03 15.62
N GLY A 110 4.16 -3.22 15.43
CA GLY A 110 2.96 -3.64 16.16
C GLY A 110 3.35 -4.58 17.29
N ASP A 111 2.87 -4.33 18.51
CA ASP A 111 3.04 -5.25 19.62
C ASP A 111 2.20 -6.52 19.42
N LEU A 112 2.81 -7.68 19.67
CA LEU A 112 2.16 -8.99 19.72
C LEU A 112 2.53 -9.67 21.04
N THR A 113 1.53 -10.11 21.79
CA THR A 113 1.73 -10.93 22.99
C THR A 113 1.61 -12.41 22.62
N ILE A 114 2.58 -13.21 23.03
CA ILE A 114 2.54 -14.66 22.86
C ILE A 114 1.33 -15.23 23.59
N SER A 115 0.55 -16.05 22.90
CA SER A 115 -0.56 -16.78 23.50
C SER A 115 -0.05 -17.94 24.37
N ALA A 116 -0.89 -18.48 25.25
CA ALA A 116 -0.51 -19.60 26.12
C ALA A 116 -0.10 -20.88 25.34
N GLY A 117 -0.40 -20.95 24.03
CA GLY A 117 0.02 -22.04 23.14
C GLY A 117 1.22 -21.68 22.25
N GLY A 118 1.98 -20.63 22.59
CA GLY A 118 3.20 -20.26 21.86
C GLY A 118 2.96 -19.62 20.49
N ALA A 119 1.75 -19.10 20.22
CA ALA A 119 1.40 -18.55 18.91
C ALA A 119 1.19 -17.03 18.95
N VAL A 120 1.51 -16.36 17.83
CA VAL A 120 1.08 -14.98 17.51
C VAL A 120 0.41 -14.90 16.14
N ALA A 121 -0.32 -13.81 15.89
CA ALA A 121 -0.92 -13.49 14.59
C ALA A 121 -0.30 -12.20 14.03
N VAL A 122 0.53 -12.34 13.00
CA VAL A 122 1.22 -11.20 12.38
C VAL A 122 0.26 -10.43 11.48
N THR A 123 0.39 -9.12 11.47
CA THR A 123 -0.48 -8.18 10.72
C THR A 123 0.30 -7.08 10.02
N LYS A 124 1.61 -7.00 10.26
CA LYS A 124 2.57 -6.08 9.68
C LYS A 124 3.86 -6.82 9.38
N THR A 125 4.72 -6.24 8.54
CA THR A 125 6.08 -6.72 8.35
C THR A 125 6.93 -6.60 9.61
N TYR A 126 6.66 -5.62 10.48
CA TYR A 126 7.51 -5.32 11.64
C TYR A 126 6.73 -5.39 12.97
N HIS A 127 7.17 -6.29 13.85
CA HIS A 127 6.52 -6.57 15.14
C HIS A 127 7.48 -6.63 16.32
N SER A 128 6.98 -6.27 17.49
CA SER A 128 7.58 -6.48 18.81
C SER A 128 6.86 -7.63 19.52
N ILE A 129 7.61 -8.58 20.05
CA ILE A 129 7.08 -9.77 20.72
C ILE A 129 7.18 -9.61 22.23
N ILE A 130 6.05 -9.74 22.90
CA ILE A 130 5.87 -9.71 24.35
C ILE A 130 5.55 -11.13 24.83
N VAL A 131 6.16 -11.54 25.94
CA VAL A 131 5.89 -12.85 26.57
C VAL A 131 4.45 -12.97 27.07
N ASN A 132 3.94 -14.20 27.19
CA ASN A 132 2.60 -14.44 27.72
C ASN A 132 2.46 -13.88 29.14
N GLY A 133 1.31 -13.25 29.42
CA GLY A 133 1.08 -12.52 30.67
C GLY A 133 1.56 -11.07 30.65
N GLY A 134 2.34 -10.65 29.64
CA GLY A 134 2.85 -9.30 29.48
C GLY A 134 4.29 -9.14 29.98
N GLY A 135 4.88 -7.96 29.76
CA GLY A 135 6.26 -7.66 30.19
C GLY A 135 6.48 -7.88 31.69
N GLY A 136 7.57 -8.54 32.04
CA GLY A 136 7.94 -8.98 33.39
C GLY A 136 7.36 -10.34 33.79
N SER A 137 6.67 -11.04 32.89
CA SER A 137 6.09 -12.36 33.19
C SER A 137 7.08 -13.52 33.06
N GLY A 138 8.34 -13.23 32.70
CA GLY A 138 9.40 -14.22 32.59
C GLY A 138 9.61 -14.68 31.15
N ASN A 139 10.01 -15.93 30.98
CA ASN A 139 10.44 -16.46 29.69
C ASN A 139 9.30 -17.16 28.99
N ASP A 140 9.25 -17.05 27.67
CA ASP A 140 8.24 -17.72 26.87
C ASP A 140 8.79 -18.19 25.53
N GLN A 141 8.08 -19.14 24.91
CA GLN A 141 8.44 -19.72 23.62
C GLN A 141 7.44 -19.27 22.55
N LEU A 142 7.99 -18.82 21.43
CA LEU A 142 7.24 -18.53 20.21
C LEU A 142 7.40 -19.72 19.25
N ASP A 143 6.34 -20.51 19.12
CA ASP A 143 6.26 -21.70 18.27
C ASP A 143 5.78 -21.37 16.85
N THR A 144 4.82 -20.45 16.72
CA THR A 144 4.20 -20.11 15.42
C THR A 144 3.85 -18.64 15.26
N ALA A 145 3.90 -18.14 14.03
CA ALA A 145 3.42 -16.82 13.63
C ALA A 145 2.44 -16.92 12.46
N THR A 146 1.15 -16.99 12.77
CA THR A 146 0.09 -17.12 11.76
C THR A 146 -0.16 -15.82 11.00
N GLY A 147 -0.74 -15.91 9.80
CA GLY A 147 -1.14 -14.76 8.98
C GLY A 147 -0.15 -14.37 7.89
N GLY A 148 0.96 -15.10 7.77
CA GLY A 148 1.88 -14.99 6.63
C GLY A 148 1.37 -15.70 5.38
N SER A 149 1.78 -15.19 4.22
CA SER A 149 1.62 -15.80 2.91
C SER A 149 2.97 -15.91 2.21
N GLU A 150 3.08 -16.81 1.24
CA GLU A 150 4.32 -16.99 0.47
C GLU A 150 4.90 -15.66 -0.05
N GLY A 151 6.17 -15.41 0.24
CA GLY A 151 6.88 -14.19 -0.16
C GLY A 151 6.82 -13.06 0.87
N ASP A 152 6.01 -13.17 1.92
CA ASP A 152 5.97 -12.16 2.98
C ASP A 152 7.30 -12.08 3.73
N LEU A 153 7.73 -10.86 4.01
CA LEU A 153 8.82 -10.59 4.95
C LEU A 153 8.25 -10.35 6.35
N LEU A 154 8.97 -10.84 7.35
CA LEU A 154 8.65 -10.59 8.75
C LEU A 154 9.92 -10.23 9.52
N VAL A 155 9.83 -9.20 10.35
CA VAL A 155 10.87 -8.74 11.26
C VAL A 155 10.30 -8.77 12.67
N LEU A 156 10.91 -9.56 13.54
CA LEU A 156 10.55 -9.68 14.95
C LEU A 156 11.58 -8.96 15.82
N LYS A 157 11.11 -8.37 16.92
CA LYS A 157 11.90 -7.82 18.03
C LYS A 157 11.53 -8.50 19.32
N ALA A 158 12.47 -8.62 20.24
CA ALA A 158 12.15 -8.78 21.66
C ALA A 158 11.56 -7.48 22.26
N ASN A 159 10.41 -7.56 22.93
CA ASN A 159 9.93 -6.50 23.82
C ASN A 159 10.18 -6.90 25.28
N THR A 160 11.45 -6.91 25.68
CA THR A 160 11.90 -7.32 27.00
C THR A 160 11.86 -6.14 27.97
N THR A 161 10.65 -5.65 28.25
CA THR A 161 10.42 -4.46 29.09
C THR A 161 10.50 -4.72 30.60
N GLY A 162 10.56 -5.99 31.04
CA GLY A 162 10.64 -6.36 32.45
C GLY A 162 11.85 -7.24 32.78
N GLY A 163 13.02 -6.64 33.03
CA GLY A 163 14.13 -7.16 33.86
C GLY A 163 14.81 -8.51 33.54
N SER A 164 14.18 -9.42 32.80
CA SER A 164 14.70 -10.75 32.44
C SER A 164 13.80 -11.51 31.45
N ASP A 165 12.76 -10.90 30.88
CA ASP A 165 11.93 -11.60 29.88
C ASP A 165 12.80 -12.05 28.72
N THR A 166 12.62 -13.29 28.28
CA THR A 166 13.25 -13.79 27.06
C THR A 166 12.18 -14.41 26.18
N VAL A 167 12.24 -14.13 24.88
CA VAL A 167 11.43 -14.83 23.88
C VAL A 167 12.31 -15.85 23.18
N THR A 168 11.99 -17.13 23.33
CA THR A 168 12.66 -18.19 22.58
C THR A 168 11.84 -18.50 21.33
N VAL A 169 12.34 -18.14 20.15
CA VAL A 169 11.74 -18.58 18.88
C VAL A 169 12.14 -20.04 18.67
N ALA A 170 11.15 -20.93 18.60
CA ALA A 170 11.37 -22.35 18.43
C ALA A 170 11.66 -22.68 16.97
N ASP A 171 12.72 -23.47 16.73
CA ASP A 171 12.93 -24.10 15.44
C ASP A 171 11.94 -25.25 15.26
N GLY A 172 11.33 -25.35 14.08
CA GLY A 172 10.33 -26.37 13.78
C GLY A 172 9.93 -26.38 12.31
N THR A 173 9.24 -27.44 11.90
CA THR A 173 8.66 -27.59 10.56
C THR A 173 7.13 -27.64 10.65
N GLY A 174 6.45 -27.25 9.57
CA GLY A 174 4.99 -27.20 9.50
C GLY A 174 4.42 -25.79 9.47
N ALA A 175 3.11 -25.68 9.23
CA ALA A 175 2.46 -24.40 8.94
C ALA A 175 2.78 -23.32 9.99
N ASP A 176 3.27 -22.18 9.52
CA ASP A 176 3.60 -20.97 10.26
C ASP A 176 4.65 -21.14 11.38
N THR A 177 5.38 -22.25 11.38
CA THR A 177 6.55 -22.47 12.25
C THR A 177 7.80 -21.80 11.69
N PHE A 178 8.91 -21.82 12.43
CA PHE A 178 10.15 -21.15 12.05
C PHE A 178 11.25 -22.15 11.69
N ILE A 179 11.82 -22.00 10.49
CA ILE A 179 13.04 -22.70 10.09
C ILE A 179 14.23 -21.79 10.39
N LEU A 180 14.97 -22.13 11.44
CA LEU A 180 16.05 -21.32 11.96
C LEU A 180 17.41 -21.90 11.57
N ALA A 181 18.39 -21.02 11.38
CA ALA A 181 19.77 -21.41 11.10
C ALA A 181 20.31 -22.45 12.12
N GLY A 182 20.81 -23.56 11.60
CA GLY A 182 21.40 -24.65 12.40
C GLY A 182 20.38 -25.60 13.06
N GLY A 183 19.08 -25.44 12.80
CA GLY A 183 18.04 -26.27 13.43
C GLY A 183 17.98 -26.07 14.95
N ALA A 184 18.24 -24.84 15.39
CA ALA A 184 18.35 -24.48 16.79
C ALA A 184 17.51 -23.25 17.09
N ASN A 185 16.82 -23.31 18.23
CA ASN A 185 16.03 -22.20 18.76
C ASN A 185 16.87 -20.92 18.84
N PHE A 186 16.22 -19.79 18.65
CA PHE A 186 16.82 -18.47 18.83
C PHE A 186 16.25 -17.81 20.07
N VAL A 187 17.11 -17.52 21.05
CA VAL A 187 16.71 -16.78 22.25
C VAL A 187 16.92 -15.30 21.99
N MET A 188 15.84 -14.53 22.06
CA MET A 188 15.85 -13.07 22.09
C MET A 188 15.76 -12.63 23.56
N ASP A 189 16.90 -12.31 24.15
CA ASP A 189 17.05 -11.92 25.56
C ASP A 189 17.40 -10.43 25.74
N HIS A 190 17.76 -9.75 24.66
CA HIS A 190 18.00 -8.32 24.64
C HIS A 190 16.95 -7.58 23.82
N VAL A 191 16.61 -6.35 24.25
CA VAL A 191 15.61 -5.54 23.54
C VAL A 191 16.01 -5.30 22.09
N ASP A 192 17.30 -5.29 21.77
CA ASP A 192 17.80 -5.06 20.41
C ASP A 192 17.87 -6.31 19.53
N ASP A 193 17.48 -7.48 20.05
CA ASP A 193 17.48 -8.70 19.25
C ASP A 193 16.42 -8.67 18.16
N ARG A 194 16.86 -9.09 16.97
CA ARG A 194 16.05 -9.14 15.75
C ARG A 194 16.12 -10.50 15.10
N LEU A 195 15.02 -10.87 14.48
CA LEU A 195 14.95 -11.99 13.55
C LEU A 195 14.21 -11.52 12.28
N THR A 196 14.84 -11.70 11.12
CA THR A 196 14.26 -11.40 9.81
C THR A 196 13.99 -12.71 9.09
N LEU A 197 12.78 -12.88 8.59
CA LEU A 197 12.25 -14.11 8.02
C LEU A 197 11.58 -13.84 6.65
N LEU A 198 11.48 -14.88 5.83
CA LEU A 198 10.69 -14.93 4.61
C LEU A 198 9.74 -16.13 4.68
N HIS A 199 8.45 -15.93 4.43
CA HIS A 199 7.49 -17.04 4.37
C HIS A 199 7.63 -17.78 3.04
N ASN A 200 7.77 -19.10 3.07
CA ASN A 200 7.94 -19.95 1.88
C ASN A 200 6.62 -20.56 1.36
N GLY A 201 5.48 -20.13 1.90
CA GLY A 201 4.15 -20.70 1.67
C GLY A 201 3.73 -21.74 2.72
N THR A 202 4.64 -22.20 3.58
CA THR A 202 4.36 -23.08 4.73
C THR A 202 5.01 -22.56 6.00
N GLU A 203 6.33 -22.34 6.02
CA GLU A 203 7.12 -21.91 7.17
C GLU A 203 7.70 -20.50 6.99
N TRP A 204 8.06 -19.87 8.11
CA TRP A 204 8.93 -18.70 8.15
C TRP A 204 10.40 -19.12 8.15
N VAL A 205 11.10 -18.84 7.06
CA VAL A 205 12.51 -19.19 6.89
C VAL A 205 13.39 -18.01 7.27
N GLU A 206 14.36 -18.25 8.15
CA GLU A 206 15.31 -17.21 8.54
C GLU A 206 16.18 -16.71 7.40
N LEU A 207 16.28 -15.38 7.30
CA LEU A 207 17.24 -14.68 6.46
C LEU A 207 18.41 -14.10 7.28
N SER A 208 18.14 -13.63 8.49
CA SER A 208 19.14 -13.02 9.36
C SER A 208 18.64 -12.94 10.80
N ARG A 209 19.56 -12.98 11.76
CA ARG A 209 19.28 -12.76 13.17
C ARG A 209 20.37 -11.90 13.83
N SER A 210 20.01 -11.31 14.97
CA SER A 210 20.96 -10.69 15.89
C SER A 210 21.98 -11.70 16.44
N THR A 211 23.19 -11.21 16.70
CA THR A 211 24.26 -11.98 17.35
C THR A 211 24.82 -11.28 18.58
N ASN A 212 24.28 -10.11 18.91
CA ASN A 212 24.51 -9.50 20.21
C ASN A 212 23.92 -10.39 21.29
N SER A 213 24.62 -10.41 22.42
CA SER A 213 24.25 -11.00 23.70
C SER A 213 24.10 -9.90 24.71
#